data_AF-A0AAD8MV70-F1
#
_entry.id   AF-A0AAD8MV70-F1
#
_cell.length_a   1.000
_cell.length_b   1.000
_cell.length_c   1.000
_cell.angle_alpha   90.00
_cell.angle_beta   90.00
_cell.angle_gamma   90.00
#
_symmetry.space_group_name_H-M   'P 1'
#
loop_
_entity.id
_entity.type
_entity.pdbx_description
1 polymer ?
#
loop_
_entity_poly.entity_id
_entity_poly.type
_entity_poly.pdbx_seq_one_letter_code
_entity_poly.pdbx_strand_id
1 'polypeptide(L)'
;MSNIFLFIVFTSFIFALLLTRESLDLSKKIPQNSLGLNEEKPTHLHFYFHDIVSGRNPTIVQVASADITNTSSTYFGAIMVIDDPLTEGPELSSKQVGRAQGIYVSASLSELAISSTHSVTFQ
;
A
#
# COMPACT_ATOMS: atom_id res chain seq x y z
N MET A 1 -22.36 -45.75 -32.59
CA MET A 1 -22.42 -44.36 -32.09
C MET A 1 -22.69 -44.26 -30.59
N SER A 2 -23.50 -45.14 -29.98
CA SER A 2 -23.82 -45.11 -28.53
C SER A 2 -22.61 -45.20 -27.57
N ASN A 3 -21.64 -46.08 -27.83
CA ASN A 3 -20.53 -46.33 -26.90
C ASN A 3 -19.53 -45.17 -26.78
N ILE A 4 -19.33 -44.40 -27.85
CA ILE A 4 -18.42 -43.23 -27.86
C ILE A 4 -19.04 -42.10 -27.06
N PHE A 5 -20.36 -41.89 -27.20
CA PHE A 5 -21.08 -40.89 -26.42
C PHE A 5 -21.00 -41.18 -24.91
N LEU A 6 -21.19 -42.45 -24.51
CA LEU A 6 -21.08 -42.85 -23.11
C LEU A 6 -19.67 -42.65 -22.54
N PHE A 7 -18.64 -42.92 -23.34
CA PHE A 7 -17.24 -42.70 -22.95
C PHE A 7 -16.91 -41.22 -22.72
N ILE A 8 -17.46 -40.32 -23.55
CA ILE A 8 -17.27 -38.87 -23.39
C ILE A 8 -17.97 -38.36 -22.12
N VAL A 9 -19.18 -38.84 -21.83
CA VAL A 9 -19.91 -38.46 -20.60
C VAL A 9 -19.17 -38.98 -19.36
N PHE A 10 -18.64 -40.19 -19.42
CA PHE A 10 -17.90 -40.76 -18.29
C PHE A 10 -16.58 -40.01 -18.02
N THR A 11 -15.84 -39.68 -19.07
CA THR A 11 -14.58 -38.93 -18.95
C THR A 11 -14.80 -37.48 -18.51
N SER A 12 -15.87 -36.81 -18.96
CA SER A 12 -16.21 -35.47 -18.47
C SER A 12 -16.63 -35.49 -17.01
N PHE A 13 -17.33 -36.53 -16.55
CA PHE A 13 -17.70 -36.70 -15.15
C PHE A 13 -16.48 -36.91 -14.24
N ILE A 14 -15.51 -37.74 -14.65
CA ILE A 14 -14.25 -37.93 -13.92
C ILE A 14 -13.43 -36.63 -13.87
N PHE A 15 -13.39 -35.88 -14.97
CA PHE A 15 -12.70 -34.59 -15.03
C PHE A 15 -13.35 -33.56 -14.08
N ALA A 16 -14.69 -33.48 -14.06
CA ALA A 16 -15.42 -32.66 -13.11
C ALA A 16 -15.13 -33.07 -11.65
N LEU A 17 -15.07 -34.37 -11.35
CA LEU A 17 -14.72 -34.89 -10.02
C LEU A 17 -13.28 -34.54 -9.60
N LEU A 18 -12.36 -34.45 -10.56
CA LEU A 18 -10.98 -34.02 -10.30
C LEU A 18 -10.91 -32.51 -10.00
N LEU A 19 -11.71 -31.68 -10.69
CA LEU A 19 -11.78 -30.24 -10.45
C LEU A 19 -12.41 -29.90 -9.08
N THR A 20 -13.17 -30.82 -8.49
CA THR A 20 -13.75 -30.67 -7.15
C THR A 20 -12.87 -31.19 -6.01
N ARG A 21 -11.67 -31.77 -6.30
CA ARG A 21 -10.73 -32.12 -5.23
C ARG A 21 -10.13 -30.84 -4.66
N GLU A 22 -10.67 -30.49 -3.50
CA GLU A 22 -10.32 -29.40 -2.58
C GLU A 22 -8.93 -28.79 -2.80
N SER A 23 -8.92 -27.47 -2.97
CA SER A 23 -7.76 -26.65 -2.63
C SER A 23 -7.25 -27.11 -1.27
N LEU A 24 -6.02 -27.63 -1.22
CA LEU A 24 -5.36 -28.01 0.01
C LEU A 24 -5.33 -26.76 0.90
N ASP A 25 -6.18 -26.72 1.93
CA ASP A 25 -6.26 -25.58 2.84
C ASP A 25 -5.01 -25.59 3.72
N LEU A 26 -3.94 -24.99 3.21
CA LEU A 26 -2.70 -24.75 3.93
C LEU A 26 -2.85 -23.69 5.02
N SER A 27 -4.05 -23.12 5.23
CA SER A 27 -4.37 -22.30 6.39
C SER A 27 -4.60 -23.16 7.62
N LYS A 28 -3.65 -24.05 7.96
CA LYS A 28 -3.59 -24.57 9.32
C LYS A 28 -3.16 -23.39 10.21
N LYS A 29 -4.15 -22.66 10.75
CA LYS A 29 -3.91 -21.56 11.70
C LYS A 29 -3.00 -22.09 12.80
N ILE A 30 -1.77 -21.58 12.86
CA ILE A 30 -0.88 -21.80 13.99
C ILE A 30 -1.60 -21.16 15.19
N PRO A 31 -1.93 -21.91 16.24
CA PRO A 31 -2.58 -21.34 17.40
C PRO A 31 -1.64 -20.28 17.99
N GLN A 32 -2.11 -19.05 18.11
CA GLN A 32 -1.37 -17.87 18.59
C GLN A 32 -0.63 -18.15 19.91
N ASN A 33 -1.22 -19.03 20.72
CA ASN A 33 -0.75 -19.55 22.00
C ASN A 33 0.54 -20.39 21.91
N SER A 34 0.87 -20.95 20.74
CA SER A 34 2.05 -21.80 20.51
C SER A 34 3.33 -21.04 20.15
N LEU A 35 3.20 -19.74 19.85
CA LEU A 35 4.31 -18.88 19.42
C LEU A 35 4.91 -18.04 20.57
N GLY A 36 4.37 -18.13 21.79
CA GLY A 36 4.80 -17.29 22.92
C GLY A 36 4.60 -15.78 22.70
N LEU A 37 3.76 -15.41 21.72
CA LEU A 37 3.46 -14.02 21.42
C LEU A 37 2.44 -13.50 22.41
N ASN A 38 2.70 -12.32 22.98
CA ASN A 38 1.71 -11.59 23.78
C ASN A 38 0.47 -11.28 22.92
N GLU A 39 -0.68 -11.10 23.59
CA GLU A 39 -1.87 -10.60 22.90
C GLU A 39 -1.55 -9.29 22.18
N GLU A 40 -2.03 -9.20 20.93
CA GLU A 40 -1.90 -7.98 20.13
C GLU A 40 -2.64 -6.84 20.83
N LYS A 41 -1.96 -5.70 21.05
CA LYS A 41 -2.57 -4.51 21.65
C LYS A 41 -2.93 -3.52 20.55
N PRO A 42 -4.20 -3.45 20.12
CA PRO A 42 -4.60 -2.48 19.10
C PRO A 42 -4.37 -1.06 19.62
N THR A 43 -3.78 -0.21 18.79
CA THR A 43 -3.51 1.20 19.12
C THR A 43 -4.12 2.08 18.03
N HIS A 44 -4.97 3.03 18.44
CA HIS A 44 -5.51 4.06 17.54
C HIS A 44 -4.59 5.28 17.61
N LEU A 45 -4.03 5.69 16.48
CA LEU A 45 -3.18 6.88 16.38
C LEU A 45 -3.92 7.95 15.58
N HIS A 46 -3.94 9.17 16.10
CA HIS A 46 -4.49 10.34 15.42
C HIS A 46 -3.48 11.49 15.53
N PHE A 47 -3.06 12.00 14.38
CA PHE A 47 -2.08 13.08 14.24
C PHE A 47 -2.26 13.75 12.87
N TYR A 48 -1.66 14.92 12.71
CA TYR A 48 -1.74 15.72 11.49
C TYR A 48 -0.40 15.76 10.79
N PHE A 49 -0.42 15.59 9.47
CA PHE A 49 0.74 15.57 8.59
C PHE A 49 0.88 16.92 7.89
N HIS A 50 2.08 17.49 7.87
CA HIS A 50 2.31 18.83 7.31
C HIS A 50 3.31 18.80 6.16
N ASP A 51 2.81 18.69 4.93
CA ASP A 51 3.61 18.81 3.71
C ASP A 51 3.83 20.30 3.38
N ILE A 52 5.02 20.82 3.70
CA ILE A 52 5.38 22.23 3.52
C ILE A 52 6.09 22.39 2.18
N VAL A 53 5.30 22.63 1.13
CA VAL A 53 5.77 22.72 -0.26
C VAL A 53 6.56 23.98 -0.60
N SER A 54 6.46 25.04 0.22
CA SER A 54 7.08 26.34 -0.07
C SER A 54 7.29 27.18 1.19
N GLY A 55 7.97 28.32 1.05
CA GLY A 55 8.28 29.23 2.15
C GLY A 55 9.72 29.09 2.63
N ARG A 56 9.99 29.53 3.86
CA ARG A 56 11.36 29.62 4.40
C ARG A 56 11.99 28.25 4.65
N ASN A 57 11.19 27.29 5.10
CA ASN A 57 11.63 25.95 5.52
C ASN A 57 10.74 24.89 4.86
N PRO A 58 10.88 24.63 3.54
CA PRO A 58 10.13 23.55 2.91
C PRO A 58 10.57 22.19 3.45
N THR A 59 9.64 21.25 3.52
CA THR A 59 9.87 19.88 4.02
C THR A 59 9.80 18.83 2.91
N ILE A 60 9.42 19.25 1.71
CA ILE A 60 9.42 18.46 0.49
C ILE A 60 10.32 19.10 -0.58
N VAL A 61 11.10 18.27 -1.28
CA VAL A 61 11.98 18.71 -2.36
C VAL A 61 11.93 17.72 -3.51
N GLN A 62 11.74 18.21 -4.74
CA GLN A 62 11.85 17.38 -5.93
C GLN A 62 13.31 17.01 -6.20
N VAL A 63 13.61 15.71 -6.25
CA VAL A 63 14.97 15.18 -6.43
C VAL A 63 15.18 14.52 -7.80
N ALA A 64 14.11 14.17 -8.50
CA ALA A 64 14.18 13.66 -9.87
C ALA A 64 12.91 14.00 -10.65
N SER A 65 13.03 14.00 -11.97
CA SER A 65 11.93 14.20 -12.92
C SER A 65 12.17 13.39 -14.18
N ALA A 66 11.08 12.98 -14.83
CA ALA A 66 11.11 12.49 -16.19
C ALA A 66 11.08 13.66 -17.19
N ASP A 67 11.45 13.42 -18.45
CA ASP A 67 11.45 14.45 -19.51
C ASP A 67 10.06 15.10 -19.69
N ILE A 68 9.00 14.32 -19.49
CA ILE A 68 7.61 14.76 -19.64
C ILE A 68 7.05 15.48 -18.40
N THR A 69 7.76 15.48 -17.27
CA THR A 69 7.22 15.96 -15.99
C THR A 69 6.71 17.40 -16.05
N ASN A 70 7.48 18.32 -16.65
CA ASN A 70 7.13 19.74 -16.69
C ASN A 70 6.00 20.07 -17.69
N THR A 71 5.75 19.19 -18.66
CA THR A 71 4.68 19.34 -19.65
C THR A 71 3.44 18.52 -19.32
N SER A 72 3.55 17.59 -18.37
CA SER A 72 2.45 16.78 -17.88
C SER A 72 1.55 17.60 -16.96
N SER A 73 0.24 17.55 -17.17
CA SER A 73 -0.75 18.19 -16.29
C SER A 73 -0.81 17.56 -14.89
N THR A 74 -0.22 16.38 -14.71
CA THR A 74 -0.20 15.63 -13.44
C THR A 74 1.19 15.58 -12.81
N TYR A 75 2.19 16.24 -13.43
CA TYR A 75 3.60 16.15 -13.06
C TYR A 75 4.13 14.70 -13.09
N PHE A 76 3.60 13.86 -13.98
CA PHE A 76 3.97 12.45 -14.04
C PHE A 76 5.50 12.26 -14.08
N GLY A 77 6.00 11.34 -13.25
CA GLY A 77 7.41 11.03 -13.14
C GLY A 77 8.22 11.99 -12.25
N ALA A 78 7.59 12.98 -11.62
CA ALA A 78 8.22 13.72 -10.53
C ALA A 78 8.47 12.78 -9.34
N ILE A 79 9.65 12.87 -8.72
CA ILE A 79 9.98 12.20 -7.45
C ILE A 79 10.40 13.26 -6.44
N MET A 80 9.76 13.25 -5.28
CA MET A 80 10.02 14.18 -4.18
C MET A 80 10.47 13.41 -2.94
N VAL A 81 11.46 13.96 -2.22
CA VAL A 81 11.85 13.52 -0.87
C VAL A 81 11.12 14.38 0.14
N ILE A 82 10.61 13.74 1.19
CA ILE A 82 9.87 14.38 2.28
C ILE A 82 10.54 14.17 3.64
N ASP A 83 10.43 15.17 4.50
CA ASP A 83 10.74 15.12 5.94
C ASP A 83 9.73 16.00 6.70
N ASP A 84 8.51 15.50 6.84
CA ASP A 84 7.34 16.27 7.27
C ASP A 84 7.08 16.12 8.77
N PRO A 85 6.82 17.21 9.52
CA PRO A 85 6.46 17.12 10.92
C PRO A 85 5.05 16.54 11.11
N LEU A 86 4.88 15.78 12.20
CA LEU A 86 3.59 15.28 12.65
C LEU A 86 3.19 15.96 13.96
N THR A 87 1.97 16.48 14.06
CA THR A 87 1.50 17.22 15.25
C THR A 87 0.21 16.64 15.84
N GLU A 88 -0.07 16.95 17.11
CA GLU A 88 -1.32 16.56 17.78
C GLU A 88 -2.55 17.29 17.24
N GLY A 89 -2.39 18.55 16.82
CA GLY A 89 -3.45 19.39 16.27
C GLY A 89 -3.15 19.84 14.82
N PRO A 90 -4.15 20.35 14.09
CA PRO A 90 -3.99 20.75 12.69
C PRO A 90 -3.11 21.99 12.49
N GLU A 91 -2.82 22.76 13.53
CA GLU A 91 -1.94 23.92 13.46
C GLU A 91 -0.47 23.50 13.56
N LEU A 92 0.40 24.07 12.71
CA LEU A 92 1.86 23.86 12.74
C LEU A 92 2.52 24.21 14.09
N SER A 93 1.89 25.10 14.88
CA SER A 93 2.36 25.48 16.21
C SER A 93 1.99 24.47 17.30
N SER A 94 1.14 23.47 16.99
CA SER A 94 0.79 22.39 17.91
C SER A 94 1.99 21.55 18.26
N LYS A 95 1.88 20.79 19.36
CA LYS A 95 2.94 19.89 19.80
C LYS A 95 3.29 18.90 18.69
N GLN A 96 4.56 18.89 18.29
CA GLN A 96 5.10 17.89 17.38
C GLN A 96 5.24 16.56 18.14
N VAL A 97 4.73 15.48 17.54
CA VAL A 97 4.76 14.10 18.08
C VAL A 97 5.60 13.16 17.27
N GLY A 98 6.05 13.58 16.09
CA GLY A 98 6.86 12.73 15.23
C GLY A 98 7.25 13.39 13.92
N ARG A 99 7.72 12.56 13.00
CA ARG A 99 8.06 12.92 11.62
C ARG A 99 7.70 11.80 10.66
N ALA A 100 7.39 12.17 9.43
CA ALA A 100 7.25 11.26 8.32
C ALA A 100 8.33 11.52 7.27
N GLN A 101 9.05 10.46 6.90
CA GLN A 101 10.27 10.56 6.11
C GLN A 101 10.26 9.52 5.00
N GLY A 102 10.54 9.95 3.77
CA GLY A 102 10.47 9.06 2.62
C GLY A 102 10.31 9.80 1.31
N ILE A 103 9.50 9.24 0.41
CA ILE A 103 9.32 9.73 -0.95
C ILE A 103 7.85 9.77 -1.37
N TYR A 104 7.56 10.75 -2.22
CA TYR A 104 6.34 10.85 -3.04
C TYR A 104 6.70 10.75 -4.52
N VAL A 105 5.81 10.15 -5.31
CA VAL A 105 5.94 10.02 -6.76
C VAL A 105 4.63 10.38 -7.42
N SER A 106 4.65 11.32 -8.36
CA SER A 106 3.50 11.60 -9.22
C SER A 106 3.33 10.46 -10.23
N ALA A 107 2.36 9.59 -10.00
CA ALA A 107 2.32 8.24 -10.57
C ALA A 107 1.17 8.00 -11.57
N SER A 108 0.31 8.99 -11.81
CA SER A 108 -0.80 8.88 -12.76
C SER A 108 -0.63 9.80 -13.98
N LEU A 109 -0.96 9.27 -15.16
CA LEU A 109 -0.90 10.00 -16.43
C LEU A 109 -2.15 10.85 -16.69
N SER A 110 -3.29 10.48 -16.10
CA SER A 110 -4.60 11.06 -16.42
C SER A 110 -5.15 11.97 -15.33
N GLU A 111 -4.75 11.78 -14.08
CA GLU A 111 -5.22 12.55 -12.93
C GLU A 111 -4.08 12.78 -11.94
N LEU A 112 -4.22 13.77 -11.06
CA LEU A 112 -3.23 14.02 -10.02
C LEU A 112 -3.33 12.88 -8.99
N ALA A 113 -2.36 11.97 -8.99
CA ALA A 113 -2.25 10.90 -8.03
C ALA A 113 -0.80 10.71 -7.57
N ILE A 114 -0.62 10.60 -6.26
CA ILE A 114 0.67 10.43 -5.62
C ILE A 114 0.76 9.00 -5.07
N SER A 115 1.84 8.30 -5.44
CA SER A 115 2.26 7.08 -4.74
C SER A 115 3.26 7.47 -3.66
N SER A 116 3.06 6.98 -2.44
CA SER A 116 3.90 7.31 -1.29
C SER A 116 4.61 6.09 -0.71
N THR A 117 5.84 6.30 -0.25
CA THR A 117 6.58 5.31 0.57
C THR A 117 7.37 6.07 1.62
N HIS A 118 6.99 5.92 2.88
CA HIS A 118 7.61 6.63 4.00
C HIS A 118 7.50 5.86 5.32
N SER A 119 8.42 6.14 6.24
CA SER A 119 8.32 5.73 7.64
C SER A 119 7.74 6.84 8.50
N VAL A 120 6.97 6.48 9.52
CA VAL A 120 6.53 7.40 10.58
C VAL A 120 7.31 7.09 11.85
N THR A 121 8.01 8.10 12.39
CA THR A 121 8.78 8.00 13.63
C THR A 121 8.18 8.92 14.67
N PHE A 122 7.75 8.36 15.81
CA PHE A 122 7.26 9.12 16.96
C PHE A 122 8.42 9.45 17.92
N GLN A 123 8.36 10.62 18.56
CA GLN A 123 9.37 11.12 19.52
C GLN A 123 8.91 10.98 20.97
#